data_AF-A0A0T6BHI1-F1
#
_entry.id   AF-A0A0T6BHI1-F1
#
_cell.length_a   1.000
_cell.length_b   1.000
_cell.length_c   1.000
_cell.angle_alpha   90.00
_cell.angle_beta   90.00
_cell.angle_gamma   90.00
#
_symmetry.space_group_name_H-M   'P 1'
#
loop_
_entity.id
_entity.type
_entity.pdbx_description
1 polymer ?
#
loop_
_entity_poly.entity_id
_entity_poly.type
_entity_poly.pdbx_seq_one_letter_code
_entity_poly.pdbx_strand_id
1 'polypeptide(L)'
;MTKTKVPLICLTKDWFYNYLCRQIKTHWWSRSKIRVIQTGAEEELRKRNIPVYQPEDILKEDSVPESVEVLSLKPEPPKRDKTHPDWKDRICHILRDENVLLEGLTQAKIITNTVEVQGGLPEIIDVNQSIRGVNRRVKEIILSSHLFDAEQKKLPKIKDPLRPAFNFPRVYGITQERRNTLLISKLLQLIEVLVEPATVKNRAIFNDLYFSYPFEKNDRLIQFELRGDTLLTSSEPLKKIYDEDTSSITLPNIEPIKETVTLNQEHIYQIRSCYRRFSIKIDEYFILFITTLLSY
;
A
#
# COMPACT_ATOMS: atom_id res chain seq x y z
N MET A 1 -45.81 -17.55 -8.99
CA MET A 1 -45.04 -16.81 -7.95
C MET A 1 -45.27 -17.45 -6.59
N THR A 2 -44.51 -18.49 -6.25
CA THR A 2 -44.53 -19.11 -4.93
C THR A 2 -43.30 -18.63 -4.16
N LYS A 3 -43.51 -17.69 -3.22
CA LYS A 3 -42.46 -17.26 -2.29
C LYS A 3 -42.15 -18.42 -1.37
N THR A 4 -41.06 -19.14 -1.62
CA THR A 4 -40.45 -20.06 -0.67
C THR A 4 -39.98 -19.24 0.53
N LYS A 5 -40.75 -19.31 1.63
CA LYS A 5 -40.31 -18.86 2.95
C LYS A 5 -39.12 -19.75 3.35
N VAL A 6 -37.90 -19.27 3.14
CA VAL A 6 -36.72 -19.85 3.79
C VAL A 6 -36.92 -19.69 5.30
N PRO A 7 -36.86 -20.76 6.09
CA PRO A 7 -37.08 -20.66 7.53
C PRO A 7 -35.93 -19.87 8.16
N LEU A 8 -36.23 -18.65 8.64
CA LEU A 8 -35.33 -17.78 9.40
C LEU A 8 -34.67 -18.48 10.62
N ILE A 9 -35.23 -19.60 11.08
CA ILE A 9 -34.80 -20.36 12.26
C ILE A 9 -33.59 -21.25 11.97
N CYS A 10 -33.35 -21.66 10.72
CA CYS A 10 -32.17 -22.49 10.39
C CYS A 10 -30.88 -21.64 10.34
N LEU A 11 -30.99 -20.40 9.86
CA LEU A 11 -29.86 -19.48 9.72
C LEU A 11 -29.25 -19.08 11.08
N THR A 12 -30.04 -19.04 12.16
CA THR A 12 -29.54 -18.66 13.49
C THR A 12 -28.73 -19.77 14.15
N LYS A 13 -29.08 -21.05 13.94
CA LYS A 13 -28.34 -22.20 14.47
C LYS A 13 -26.97 -22.36 13.79
N ASP A 14 -26.95 -22.28 12.46
CA ASP A 14 -25.71 -22.38 11.70
C ASP A 14 -24.78 -21.20 12.00
N TRP A 15 -25.34 -20.01 12.20
CA TRP A 15 -24.58 -18.83 12.60
C TRP A 15 -23.99 -18.98 14.01
N PHE A 16 -24.79 -19.45 14.97
CA PHE A 16 -24.33 -19.69 16.34
C PHE A 16 -23.22 -20.74 16.40
N TYR A 17 -23.36 -21.86 15.68
CA TYR A 17 -22.36 -22.92 15.61
C TYR A 17 -21.03 -22.42 15.03
N ASN A 18 -21.08 -21.72 13.89
CA ASN A 18 -19.88 -21.15 13.26
C ASN A 18 -19.19 -20.10 14.15
N TYR A 19 -19.97 -19.27 14.84
CA TYR A 19 -19.44 -18.29 15.80
C TYR A 19 -18.73 -19.00 16.97
N LEU A 20 -19.37 -20.02 17.56
CA LEU A 20 -18.80 -20.80 18.66
C LEU A 20 -17.51 -21.50 18.24
N CYS A 21 -17.48 -22.16 17.08
CA CYS A 21 -16.28 -22.82 16.56
C CYS A 21 -15.13 -21.83 16.33
N ARG A 22 -15.42 -20.61 15.85
CA ARG A 22 -14.40 -19.57 15.68
C ARG A 22 -13.85 -19.12 17.02
N GLN A 23 -14.72 -18.86 18.00
CA GLN A 23 -14.32 -18.48 19.35
C GLN A 23 -13.47 -19.55 20.03
N ILE A 24 -13.86 -20.84 19.93
CA ILE A 24 -13.09 -21.96 20.48
C ILE A 24 -11.71 -22.04 19.83
N LYS A 25 -11.61 -21.93 18.50
CA LYS A 25 -10.31 -21.94 17.78
C LYS A 25 -9.42 -20.76 18.19
N THR A 26 -9.98 -19.56 18.28
CA THR A 26 -9.24 -18.37 18.71
C THR A 26 -8.79 -18.51 20.17
N HIS A 27 -9.63 -19.07 21.05
CA HIS A 27 -9.26 -19.31 22.45
C HIS A 27 -8.15 -20.35 22.56
N TRP A 28 -8.25 -21.46 21.83
CA TRP A 28 -7.20 -22.48 21.75
C TRP A 28 -5.87 -21.92 21.26
N TRP A 29 -5.90 -21.15 20.16
CA TRP A 29 -4.70 -20.51 19.61
C TRP A 29 -4.09 -19.49 20.58
N SER A 30 -4.93 -18.72 21.28
CA SER A 30 -4.45 -17.77 22.29
C SER A 30 -3.81 -18.50 23.46
N ARG A 31 -4.48 -19.54 23.99
CA ARG A 31 -4.01 -20.36 25.11
C ARG A 31 -2.75 -21.15 24.78
N SER A 32 -2.58 -21.64 23.55
CA SER A 32 -1.37 -22.37 23.15
C SER A 32 -0.12 -21.49 23.09
N LYS A 33 -0.29 -20.17 22.97
CA LYS A 33 0.82 -19.19 22.99
C LYS A 33 1.18 -18.72 24.39
N ILE A 34 0.35 -19.00 25.40
CA ILE A 34 0.65 -18.62 26.77
C ILE A 34 1.79 -19.50 27.25
N ARG A 35 2.95 -18.89 27.54
CA ARG A 35 4.02 -19.57 28.26
C ARG A 35 3.50 -19.89 29.66
N VAL A 36 3.75 -21.12 30.12
CA VAL A 36 3.39 -21.54 31.48
C VAL A 36 4.04 -20.56 32.46
N ILE A 37 3.23 -19.81 33.19
CA ILE A 37 3.70 -18.88 34.21
C ILE A 37 4.13 -19.72 35.40
N GLN A 38 5.29 -19.41 35.99
CA GLN A 38 5.69 -20.04 37.25
C GLN A 38 4.70 -19.62 38.35
N THR A 39 3.87 -20.56 38.79
CA THR A 39 2.78 -20.34 39.76
C THR A 39 3.24 -20.31 41.22
N GLY A 40 4.54 -20.46 41.50
CA GLY A 40 5.09 -20.58 42.85
C GLY A 40 4.72 -21.89 43.57
N ALA A 41 4.04 -22.81 42.88
CA ALA A 41 3.59 -24.08 43.45
C ALA A 41 4.76 -24.95 43.95
N GLU A 42 5.90 -24.89 43.27
CA GLU A 42 7.13 -25.60 43.68
C GLU A 42 7.61 -25.15 45.07
N GLU A 43 7.57 -23.85 45.36
CA GLU A 43 8.01 -23.29 46.64
C GLU A 43 7.09 -23.74 47.79
N GLU A 44 5.77 -23.75 47.56
CA GLU A 44 4.79 -24.21 48.56
C GLU A 44 4.86 -25.71 48.81
N LEU A 45 5.12 -26.53 47.78
CA LEU A 45 5.30 -27.98 47.94
C LEU A 45 6.57 -28.31 48.73
N ARG A 46 7.66 -27.58 48.48
CA ARG A 46 8.90 -27.69 49.28
C ARG A 46 8.68 -27.32 50.74
N LYS A 47 7.94 -26.24 51.04
CA LYS A 47 7.59 -25.86 52.43
C LYS A 47 6.80 -26.94 53.17
N ARG A 48 6.03 -27.76 52.45
CA ARG A 48 5.22 -28.85 53.03
C ARG A 48 5.96 -30.18 53.09
N ASN A 49 7.26 -30.21 52.84
CA ASN A 49 8.09 -31.42 52.76
C ASN A 49 7.56 -32.47 51.76
N ILE A 50 6.90 -32.02 50.68
CA ILE A 50 6.47 -32.90 49.59
C ILE A 50 7.61 -32.94 48.56
N PRO A 51 8.12 -34.13 48.19
CA PRO A 51 9.18 -34.24 47.20
C PRO A 51 8.69 -33.77 45.84
N VAL A 52 9.39 -32.78 45.27
CA VAL A 52 9.17 -32.28 43.91
C VAL A 52 10.22 -32.90 43.02
N TYR A 53 9.78 -33.71 42.06
CA TYR A 53 10.64 -34.32 41.05
C TYR A 53 10.68 -33.43 39.81
N GLN A 54 11.87 -33.27 39.24
CA GLN A 54 12.00 -32.61 37.94
C GLN A 54 11.62 -33.61 36.85
N PRO A 55 11.11 -33.16 35.68
CA PRO A 55 10.74 -34.05 34.58
C PRO A 55 11.85 -35.04 34.19
N GLU A 56 13.11 -34.61 34.31
CA GLU A 56 14.32 -35.40 34.03
C GLU A 56 14.49 -36.60 34.99
N ASP A 57 13.93 -36.53 36.21
CA ASP A 57 14.00 -37.63 37.19
C ASP A 57 13.04 -38.79 36.83
N ILE A 58 12.04 -38.52 35.98
CA ILE A 58 10.95 -39.45 35.63
C ILE A 58 11.07 -39.94 34.19
N LEU A 59 11.47 -39.05 33.28
CA LEU A 59 11.65 -39.35 31.87
C LEU A 59 13.00 -40.07 31.68
N LYS A 60 12.97 -41.32 31.23
CA LYS A 60 14.18 -41.98 30.72
C LYS A 60 14.64 -41.22 29.49
N GLU A 61 15.93 -40.88 29.44
CA GLU A 61 16.55 -40.17 28.32
C GLU A 61 16.33 -40.96 27.01
N ASP A 62 15.37 -40.54 26.21
CA ASP A 62 15.43 -40.81 24.78
C ASP A 62 16.59 -39.98 24.24
N SER A 63 17.57 -40.67 23.63
CA SER A 63 18.78 -40.10 23.02
C SER A 63 18.51 -38.73 22.42
N VAL A 64 19.00 -37.66 23.06
CA VAL A 64 18.89 -36.31 22.52
C VAL A 64 19.65 -36.31 21.19
N PRO A 65 18.98 -36.08 20.05
CA PRO A 65 19.68 -35.98 18.79
C PRO A 65 20.62 -34.77 18.90
N GLU A 66 21.91 -35.02 18.67
CA GLU A 66 22.94 -34.00 18.69
C GLU A 66 22.52 -32.85 17.76
N SER A 67 22.46 -31.63 18.31
CA SER A 67 22.01 -30.47 17.54
C SER A 67 23.08 -30.14 16.51
N VAL A 68 22.93 -30.70 15.30
CA VAL A 68 23.77 -30.33 14.17
C VAL A 68 23.51 -28.85 13.88
N GLU A 69 24.54 -28.03 14.00
CA GLU A 69 24.50 -26.65 13.49
C GLU A 69 24.33 -26.73 11.96
N VAL A 70 23.08 -26.69 11.52
CA VAL A 70 22.75 -26.61 10.11
C VAL A 70 23.18 -25.24 9.63
N LEU A 71 24.38 -25.16 9.05
CA LEU A 71 24.86 -23.99 8.34
C LEU A 71 23.83 -23.67 7.23
N SER A 72 23.00 -22.68 7.51
CA SER A 72 21.99 -22.24 6.57
C SER A 72 22.69 -21.66 5.34
N LEU A 73 22.46 -22.26 4.17
CA LEU A 73 22.99 -21.78 2.88
C LEU A 73 22.63 -20.32 2.58
N LYS A 74 21.60 -19.80 3.25
CA LYS A 74 21.17 -18.41 3.18
C LYS A 74 21.56 -17.70 4.50
N PRO A 75 22.31 -16.58 4.44
CA PRO A 75 22.58 -15.80 5.63
C PRO A 75 21.26 -15.36 6.26
N GLU A 76 21.19 -15.42 7.59
CA GLU A 76 20.05 -14.89 8.33
C GLU A 76 19.85 -13.41 7.98
N PRO A 77 18.59 -12.94 7.86
CA PRO A 77 18.36 -11.52 7.62
C PRO A 77 18.99 -10.70 8.76
N PRO A 78 19.65 -9.57 8.45
CA PRO A 78 20.26 -8.74 9.47
C PRO A 78 19.20 -8.29 10.48
N LYS A 79 19.55 -8.33 11.76
CA LYS A 79 18.67 -7.87 12.83
C LYS A 79 18.37 -6.39 12.63
N ARG A 80 17.12 -5.98 12.90
CA ARG A 80 16.65 -4.60 12.79
C ARG A 80 17.02 -3.76 14.03
N ASP A 81 18.28 -3.86 14.42
CA ASP A 81 18.84 -3.17 15.59
C ASP A 81 19.93 -2.18 15.14
N LYS A 82 20.56 -1.49 16.10
CA LYS A 82 21.70 -0.58 15.86
C LYS A 82 22.89 -1.23 15.16
N THR A 83 22.95 -2.57 15.15
CA THR A 83 23.99 -3.34 14.47
C THR A 83 23.76 -3.48 12.96
N HIS A 84 22.63 -2.98 12.44
CA HIS A 84 22.33 -3.03 11.01
C HIS A 84 23.26 -2.11 10.21
N PRO A 85 23.80 -2.53 9.04
CA PRO A 85 24.71 -1.72 8.24
C PRO A 85 24.15 -0.34 7.83
N ASP A 86 22.86 -0.31 7.50
CA ASP A 86 22.15 0.93 7.12
C ASP A 86 21.52 1.68 8.31
N TRP A 87 21.91 1.39 9.54
CA TRP A 87 21.41 2.11 10.72
C TRP A 87 21.92 3.55 10.76
N LYS A 88 21.03 4.49 11.08
CA LYS A 88 21.33 5.92 11.28
C LYS A 88 20.64 6.44 12.53
N ASP A 89 21.34 7.31 13.25
CA ASP A 89 20.82 7.88 14.51
C ASP A 89 19.68 8.87 14.29
N ARG A 90 19.72 9.66 13.20
CA ARG A 90 18.62 10.56 12.82
C ARG A 90 17.48 9.77 12.21
N ILE A 91 16.26 9.93 12.75
CA ILE A 91 15.05 9.30 12.22
C ILE A 91 14.70 9.86 10.85
N CYS A 92 14.33 8.99 9.91
CA CYS A 92 13.73 9.36 8.64
C CYS A 92 12.22 9.06 8.65
N HIS A 93 11.43 10.02 8.16
CA HIS A 93 10.01 9.84 7.92
C HIS A 93 9.78 9.39 6.48
N ILE A 94 9.39 8.13 6.29
CA ILE A 94 9.24 7.53 4.96
C ILE A 94 7.75 7.47 4.57
N LEU A 95 7.44 8.01 3.39
CA LEU A 95 6.14 7.85 2.74
C LEU A 95 6.25 6.73 1.69
N ARG A 96 5.55 5.61 1.92
CA ARG A 96 5.42 4.49 0.98
C ARG A 96 4.01 4.43 0.39
N ASP A 97 3.81 3.61 -0.64
CA ASP A 97 2.50 3.40 -1.28
C ASP A 97 1.42 2.87 -0.33
N GLU A 98 1.83 2.20 0.75
CA GLU A 98 0.93 1.65 1.78
C GLU A 98 0.42 2.71 2.77
N ASN A 99 1.07 3.88 2.83
CA ASN A 99 0.74 4.92 3.79
C ASN A 99 -0.50 5.68 3.33
N VAL A 100 -1.47 5.81 4.24
CA VAL A 100 -2.67 6.65 4.05
C VAL A 100 -2.54 7.88 4.93
N LEU A 101 -2.63 9.07 4.34
CA LEU A 101 -2.61 10.35 5.05
C LEU A 101 -3.93 10.56 5.81
N LEU A 102 -3.85 11.08 7.03
CA LEU A 102 -4.99 11.21 7.94
C LEU A 102 -5.96 12.29 7.46
N GLU A 103 -5.43 13.48 7.19
CA GLU A 103 -6.21 14.62 6.66
C GLU A 103 -6.18 14.67 5.12
N GLY A 104 -5.56 13.67 4.48
CA GLY A 104 -5.48 13.56 3.02
C GLY A 104 -4.73 14.73 2.38
N LEU A 105 -5.45 15.50 1.56
CA LEU A 105 -4.88 16.56 0.71
C LEU A 105 -4.34 17.74 1.51
N THR A 106 -4.99 18.14 2.62
CA THR A 106 -4.52 19.26 3.45
C THR A 106 -3.17 18.94 4.09
N GLN A 107 -3.00 17.70 4.58
CA GLN A 107 -1.72 17.20 5.08
C GLN A 107 -0.67 17.14 3.96
N ALA A 108 -1.03 16.64 2.77
CA ALA A 108 -0.12 16.55 1.64
C ALA A 108 0.45 17.93 1.24
N LYS A 109 -0.42 18.95 1.11
CA LYS A 109 -0.04 20.34 0.81
C LYS A 109 1.02 20.88 1.76
N ILE A 110 0.84 20.60 3.05
CA ILE A 110 1.77 21.03 4.08
C ILE A 110 3.09 20.30 3.87
N ILE A 111 3.10 18.96 3.76
CA ILE A 111 4.32 18.18 3.56
C ILE A 111 5.11 18.67 2.34
N THR A 112 4.44 18.91 1.21
CA THR A 112 5.09 19.31 -0.05
C THR A 112 5.31 20.81 -0.19
N ASN A 113 4.86 21.62 0.77
CA ASN A 113 4.85 23.08 0.68
C ASN A 113 4.17 23.58 -0.62
N THR A 114 3.00 23.03 -0.93
CA THR A 114 2.22 23.35 -2.13
C THR A 114 0.86 23.93 -1.78
N VAL A 115 0.28 24.66 -2.74
CA VAL A 115 -1.01 25.33 -2.63
C VAL A 115 -1.97 24.75 -3.67
N GLU A 116 -3.26 24.65 -3.32
CA GLU A 116 -4.31 24.28 -4.27
C GLU A 116 -4.95 25.54 -4.86
N VAL A 117 -5.04 25.57 -6.19
CA VAL A 117 -5.74 26.60 -6.94
C VAL A 117 -7.19 26.17 -7.10
N GLN A 118 -8.13 26.98 -6.59
CA GLN A 118 -9.56 26.65 -6.65
C GLN A 118 -10.17 26.76 -8.06
N GLY A 119 -9.49 27.44 -8.99
CA GLY A 119 -9.94 27.68 -10.37
C GLY A 119 -9.92 26.46 -11.29
N GLY A 120 -9.51 25.29 -10.80
CA GLY A 120 -9.47 24.06 -11.60
C GLY A 120 -8.24 23.95 -12.50
N LEU A 121 -8.40 23.35 -13.68
CA LEU A 121 -7.32 23.20 -14.65
C LEU A 121 -6.90 24.58 -15.21
N PRO A 122 -5.60 24.82 -15.45
CA PRO A 122 -5.13 26.05 -16.07
C PRO A 122 -5.76 26.31 -17.44
N GLU A 123 -6.05 27.58 -17.76
CA GLU A 123 -6.70 27.98 -19.02
C GLU A 123 -5.92 27.57 -20.28
N ILE A 124 -4.61 27.33 -20.16
CA ILE A 124 -3.74 26.82 -21.23
C ILE A 124 -4.22 25.45 -21.74
N ILE A 125 -4.91 24.68 -20.91
CA ILE A 125 -5.44 23.37 -21.24
C ILE A 125 -6.86 23.53 -21.79
N ASP A 126 -7.00 23.62 -23.11
CA ASP A 126 -8.30 23.64 -23.78
C ASP A 126 -8.94 22.24 -23.79
N VAL A 127 -9.91 22.02 -22.91
CA VAL A 127 -10.64 20.74 -22.77
C VAL A 127 -11.78 20.61 -23.80
N ASN A 128 -12.11 21.67 -24.54
CA ASN A 128 -13.31 21.71 -25.39
C ASN A 128 -13.13 21.13 -26.80
N GLN A 129 -11.91 20.69 -27.14
CA GLN A 129 -11.63 20.11 -28.46
C GLN A 129 -12.13 18.66 -28.55
N SER A 130 -13.42 18.52 -28.90
CA SER A 130 -14.01 17.22 -29.19
C SER A 130 -13.53 16.68 -30.53
N ILE A 131 -12.60 15.73 -30.51
CA ILE A 131 -12.16 15.01 -31.70
C ILE A 131 -13.23 13.98 -32.07
N ARG A 132 -13.76 14.07 -33.30
CA ARG A 132 -14.79 13.15 -33.82
C ARG A 132 -14.30 11.70 -33.75
N GLY A 133 -15.15 10.81 -33.23
CA GLY A 133 -14.89 9.36 -33.21
C GLY A 133 -14.08 8.85 -32.01
N VAL A 134 -13.53 9.72 -31.17
CA VAL A 134 -12.80 9.32 -29.95
C VAL A 134 -13.72 8.60 -28.96
N ASN A 135 -14.94 9.09 -28.77
CA ASN A 135 -15.93 8.46 -27.87
C ASN A 135 -16.20 6.99 -28.21
N ARG A 136 -16.23 6.64 -29.50
CA ARG A 136 -16.43 5.24 -29.93
C ARG A 136 -15.23 4.38 -29.53
N ARG A 137 -14.01 4.86 -29.80
CA ARG A 137 -12.78 4.15 -29.43
C ARG A 137 -12.64 3.99 -27.91
N VAL A 138 -12.98 5.02 -27.14
CA VAL A 138 -12.96 4.94 -25.66
C VAL A 138 -13.95 3.88 -25.17
N LYS A 139 -15.16 3.83 -25.72
CA LYS A 139 -16.14 2.76 -25.38
C LYS A 139 -15.61 1.37 -25.72
N GLU A 140 -15.01 1.20 -26.90
CA GLU A 140 -14.38 -0.05 -27.32
C GLU A 140 -13.24 -0.44 -26.37
N ILE A 141 -12.41 0.51 -25.94
CA ILE A 141 -11.35 0.29 -24.95
C ILE A 141 -11.93 -0.17 -23.62
N ILE A 142 -12.95 0.52 -23.10
CA ILE A 142 -13.62 0.14 -21.84
C ILE A 142 -14.15 -1.30 -21.93
N LEU A 143 -14.90 -1.62 -22.98
CA LEU A 143 -15.44 -2.97 -23.20
C LEU A 143 -14.33 -4.01 -23.33
N SER A 144 -13.27 -3.69 -24.07
CA SER A 144 -12.17 -4.62 -24.29
C SER A 144 -11.37 -4.92 -23.01
N SER A 145 -11.27 -3.97 -22.09
CA SER A 145 -10.55 -4.15 -20.82
C SER A 145 -11.43 -4.76 -19.72
N HIS A 146 -12.76 -4.65 -19.82
CA HIS A 146 -13.70 -5.12 -18.79
C HIS A 146 -14.44 -6.42 -19.13
N LEU A 147 -14.69 -6.68 -20.42
CA LEU A 147 -15.57 -7.76 -20.85
C LEU A 147 -14.88 -8.73 -21.82
N PHE A 148 -14.10 -8.22 -22.77
CA PHE A 148 -13.49 -9.06 -23.82
C PHE A 148 -12.10 -9.61 -23.48
N ASP A 149 -11.62 -9.39 -22.26
CA ASP A 149 -10.40 -10.05 -21.80
C ASP A 149 -10.72 -11.47 -21.30
N ALA A 150 -9.90 -12.43 -21.69
CA ALA A 150 -10.13 -13.85 -21.42
C ALA A 150 -9.66 -14.30 -20.02
N GLU A 151 -9.13 -13.40 -19.17
CA GLU A 151 -8.68 -13.77 -17.83
C GLU A 151 -9.85 -14.25 -16.95
N GLN A 152 -9.71 -15.46 -16.39
CA GLN A 152 -10.64 -16.00 -15.40
C GLN A 152 -9.91 -16.30 -14.09
N LYS A 153 -9.77 -15.28 -13.24
CA LYS A 153 -9.22 -15.42 -11.88
C LYS A 153 -10.31 -15.26 -10.84
N LYS A 154 -10.12 -15.91 -9.69
CA LYS A 154 -11.06 -15.86 -8.57
C LYS A 154 -11.00 -14.47 -7.92
N LEU A 155 -12.08 -13.70 -8.03
CA LEU A 155 -12.14 -12.32 -7.53
C LEU A 155 -12.25 -12.26 -6.00
N PRO A 156 -11.91 -11.11 -5.38
CA PRO A 156 -12.14 -10.87 -3.96
C PRO A 156 -13.60 -11.15 -3.58
N LYS A 157 -13.82 -11.60 -2.34
CA LYS A 157 -15.19 -11.79 -1.85
C LYS A 157 -15.86 -10.43 -1.74
N ILE A 158 -17.01 -10.29 -2.39
CA ILE A 158 -17.89 -9.15 -2.20
C ILE A 158 -18.34 -9.15 -0.74
N LYS A 159 -18.13 -8.02 -0.06
CA LYS A 159 -18.63 -7.78 1.30
C LYS A 159 -19.74 -6.74 1.19
N ASP A 160 -20.97 -7.13 1.50
CA ASP A 160 -22.11 -6.23 1.54
C ASP A 160 -22.26 -5.68 2.97
N PRO A 161 -22.14 -4.35 3.19
CA PRO A 161 -22.35 -3.74 4.50
C PRO A 161 -23.73 -4.03 5.11
N LEU A 162 -24.76 -4.21 4.27
CA LEU A 162 -26.13 -4.51 4.72
C LEU A 162 -26.29 -5.98 5.13
N ARG A 163 -25.40 -6.86 4.69
CA ARG A 163 -25.45 -8.31 4.94
C ARG A 163 -24.08 -8.88 5.32
N PRO A 164 -23.48 -8.43 6.45
CA PRO A 164 -22.11 -8.80 6.82
C PRO A 164 -21.93 -10.29 7.12
N ALA A 165 -23.01 -10.98 7.52
CA ALA A 165 -23.00 -12.41 7.82
C ALA A 165 -23.15 -13.29 6.56
N PHE A 166 -23.55 -12.73 5.42
CA PHE A 166 -23.77 -13.49 4.20
C PHE A 166 -22.45 -13.69 3.45
N ASN A 167 -22.02 -14.95 3.30
CA ASN A 167 -20.81 -15.28 2.57
C ASN A 167 -21.11 -15.49 1.08
N PHE A 168 -20.99 -14.42 0.29
CA PHE A 168 -21.19 -14.50 -1.16
C PHE A 168 -20.19 -15.47 -1.82
N PRO A 169 -20.64 -16.28 -2.80
CA PRO A 169 -19.72 -17.10 -3.59
C PRO A 169 -18.73 -16.18 -4.32
N ARG A 170 -17.47 -16.62 -4.44
CA ARG A 170 -16.48 -15.86 -5.21
C ARG A 170 -16.77 -16.01 -6.70
N VAL A 171 -16.86 -14.88 -7.39
CA VAL A 171 -17.02 -14.79 -8.84
C VAL A 171 -15.65 -14.95 -9.50
N TYR A 172 -15.61 -15.52 -10.71
CA TYR A 172 -14.42 -15.53 -11.55
C TYR A 172 -14.50 -14.38 -12.55
N GLY A 173 -13.36 -13.75 -12.84
CA GLY A 173 -13.28 -12.70 -13.84
C GLY A 173 -11.90 -12.07 -13.87
N ILE A 174 -11.85 -10.89 -14.51
CA ILE A 174 -10.63 -10.14 -14.71
C ILE A 174 -10.29 -9.39 -13.41
N THR A 175 -9.03 -9.49 -13.00
CA THR A 175 -8.53 -8.80 -11.80
C THR A 175 -8.56 -7.28 -11.96
N GLN A 176 -8.73 -6.56 -10.85
CA GLN A 176 -8.78 -5.09 -10.87
C GLN A 176 -7.47 -4.48 -11.39
N GLU A 177 -6.32 -5.03 -10.97
CA GLU A 177 -4.99 -4.64 -11.44
C GLU A 177 -4.90 -4.76 -12.97
N ARG A 178 -5.22 -5.93 -13.53
CA ARG A 178 -5.19 -6.17 -14.97
C ARG A 178 -6.13 -5.23 -15.73
N ARG A 179 -7.36 -5.02 -15.23
CA ARG A 179 -8.32 -4.09 -15.82
C ARG A 179 -7.74 -2.68 -15.90
N ASN A 180 -7.15 -2.19 -14.81
CA ASN A 180 -6.54 -0.87 -14.74
C ASN A 180 -5.35 -0.75 -15.70
N THR A 181 -4.44 -1.72 -15.69
CA THR A 181 -3.28 -1.73 -16.59
C THR A 181 -3.69 -1.73 -18.07
N LEU A 182 -4.64 -2.60 -18.46
CA LEU A 182 -5.13 -2.68 -19.84
C LEU A 182 -5.85 -1.40 -20.26
N LEU A 183 -6.67 -0.81 -19.38
CA LEU A 183 -7.37 0.43 -19.66
C LEU A 183 -6.40 1.60 -19.83
N ILE A 184 -5.47 1.79 -18.90
CA ILE A 184 -4.49 2.88 -18.94
C ILE A 184 -3.60 2.73 -20.18
N SER A 185 -3.06 1.53 -20.44
CA SER A 185 -2.21 1.28 -21.61
C SER A 185 -2.91 1.57 -22.94
N LYS A 186 -4.16 1.13 -23.10
CA LYS A 186 -4.94 1.38 -24.33
C LYS A 186 -5.36 2.85 -24.47
N LEU A 187 -5.67 3.54 -23.36
CA LEU A 187 -5.96 4.97 -23.39
C LEU A 187 -4.72 5.79 -23.77
N LEU A 188 -3.56 5.46 -23.21
CA LEU A 188 -2.29 6.08 -23.60
C LEU A 188 -1.98 5.82 -25.07
N GLN A 189 -2.18 4.59 -25.56
CA GLN A 189 -2.03 4.28 -26.98
C GLN A 189 -2.99 5.10 -27.86
N LEU A 190 -4.23 5.30 -27.42
CA LEU A 190 -5.17 6.16 -28.13
C LEU A 190 -4.69 7.61 -28.17
N ILE A 191 -4.14 8.12 -27.06
CA ILE A 191 -3.55 9.47 -27.00
C ILE A 191 -2.38 9.58 -28.00
N GLU A 192 -1.45 8.62 -28.02
CA GLU A 192 -0.32 8.63 -28.96
C GLU A 192 -0.76 8.58 -30.43
N VAL A 193 -1.90 7.94 -30.74
CA VAL A 193 -2.47 7.92 -32.10
C VAL A 193 -3.12 9.26 -32.49
N LEU A 194 -3.60 10.04 -31.51
CA LEU A 194 -4.25 11.33 -31.75
C LEU A 194 -3.26 12.49 -31.82
N VAL A 195 -2.10 12.34 -31.20
CA VAL A 195 -1.06 13.38 -31.12
C VAL A 195 -0.19 13.37 -32.40
N GLU A 196 0.39 14.52 -32.75
CA GLU A 196 1.29 14.65 -33.90
C GLU A 196 2.53 13.73 -33.76
N PRO A 197 2.96 13.04 -34.85
CA PRO A 197 4.08 12.10 -34.80
C PRO A 197 5.40 12.69 -34.29
N ALA A 198 5.63 13.99 -34.47
CA ALA A 198 6.83 14.67 -33.95
C ALA A 198 6.87 14.65 -32.42
N THR A 199 5.73 14.89 -31.77
CA THR A 199 5.60 14.89 -30.32
C THR A 199 5.73 13.48 -29.73
N VAL A 200 5.20 12.47 -30.41
CA VAL A 200 5.31 11.05 -30.01
C VAL A 200 6.78 10.61 -29.95
N LYS A 201 7.60 11.00 -30.93
CA LYS A 201 9.03 10.66 -30.98
C LYS A 201 9.84 11.23 -29.81
N ASN A 202 9.39 12.33 -29.25
CA ASN A 202 10.04 13.01 -28.13
C ASN A 202 9.61 12.46 -26.76
N ARG A 203 8.72 11.46 -26.74
CA ARG A 203 8.17 10.89 -25.50
C ARG A 203 8.57 9.44 -25.33
N ALA A 204 8.71 9.03 -24.07
CA ALA A 204 8.93 7.64 -23.71
C ALA A 204 8.02 7.25 -22.54
N ILE A 205 7.45 6.04 -22.63
CA ILE A 205 6.59 5.47 -21.59
C ILE A 205 7.37 4.39 -20.85
N PHE A 206 7.44 4.53 -19.53
CA PHE A 206 8.00 3.54 -18.64
C PHE A 206 6.90 2.99 -17.74
N ASN A 207 6.91 1.68 -17.52
CA ASN A 207 6.00 1.04 -16.59
C ASN A 207 6.77 0.58 -15.36
N ASP A 208 6.09 0.56 -14.22
CA ASP A 208 6.58 -0.03 -12.99
C ASP A 208 7.92 0.60 -12.52
N LEU A 209 7.91 1.91 -12.32
CA LEU A 209 9.08 2.66 -11.87
C LEU A 209 9.03 2.94 -10.37
N TYR A 210 10.18 2.77 -9.73
CA TYR A 210 10.39 3.17 -8.35
C TYR A 210 11.03 4.56 -8.29
N PHE A 211 10.44 5.43 -7.48
CA PHE A 211 10.89 6.80 -7.24
C PHE A 211 11.30 6.95 -5.78
N SER A 212 12.46 7.55 -5.55
CA SER A 212 12.83 8.00 -4.22
C SER A 212 13.37 9.41 -4.23
N TYR A 213 12.87 10.22 -3.31
CA TYR A 213 13.24 11.61 -3.17
C TYR A 213 13.32 12.00 -1.69
N PRO A 214 14.53 12.26 -1.17
CA PRO A 214 14.74 12.75 0.18
C PRO A 214 14.74 14.28 0.20
N PHE A 215 14.09 14.87 1.19
CA PHE A 215 14.11 16.31 1.43
C PHE A 215 14.00 16.61 2.93
N GLU A 216 14.40 17.82 3.32
CA GLU A 216 14.31 18.28 4.70
C GLU A 216 13.23 19.33 4.85
N LYS A 217 12.43 19.20 5.91
CA LYS A 217 11.40 20.17 6.27
C LYS A 217 11.34 20.31 7.79
N ASN A 218 11.42 21.54 8.32
CA ASN A 218 11.34 21.81 9.77
C ASN A 218 12.31 20.92 10.59
N ASP A 219 13.56 20.79 10.12
CA ASP A 219 14.62 19.92 10.68
C ASP A 219 14.31 18.41 10.68
N ARG A 220 13.23 17.98 10.04
CA ARG A 220 12.87 16.57 9.86
C ARG A 220 13.29 16.09 8.48
N LEU A 221 13.93 14.92 8.45
CA LEU A 221 14.26 14.23 7.22
C LEU A 221 13.04 13.45 6.75
N ILE A 222 12.55 13.77 5.56
CA ILE A 222 11.42 13.08 4.92
C ILE A 222 11.93 12.44 3.63
N GLN A 223 11.53 11.19 3.38
CA GLN A 223 11.86 10.48 2.16
C GLN A 223 10.59 9.89 1.53
N PHE A 224 10.37 10.22 0.27
CA PHE A 224 9.35 9.56 -0.52
C PHE A 224 9.93 8.29 -1.14
N GLU A 225 9.18 7.19 -1.08
CA GLU A 225 9.50 5.91 -1.69
C GLU A 225 8.25 5.37 -2.36
N LEU A 226 8.04 5.76 -3.60
CA LEU A 226 6.78 5.53 -4.31
C LEU A 226 6.99 4.68 -5.56
N ARG A 227 6.01 3.87 -5.88
CA ARG A 227 5.96 3.09 -7.12
C ARG A 227 4.95 3.72 -8.07
N GLY A 228 5.41 4.15 -9.23
CA GLY A 228 4.53 4.63 -10.30
C GLY A 228 4.21 3.52 -11.30
N ASP A 229 2.93 3.32 -11.57
CA ASP A 229 2.45 2.32 -12.53
C ASP A 229 2.91 2.62 -13.95
N THR A 230 2.73 3.86 -14.39
CA THR A 230 3.12 4.33 -15.73
C THR A 230 3.63 5.76 -15.66
N LEU A 231 4.84 5.99 -16.17
CA LEU A 231 5.46 7.30 -16.29
C LEU A 231 5.60 7.66 -17.77
N LEU A 232 5.00 8.78 -18.16
CA LEU A 232 5.25 9.42 -19.44
C LEU A 232 6.35 10.46 -19.26
N THR A 233 7.41 10.37 -20.06
CA THR A 233 8.54 11.29 -20.06
C THR A 233 8.65 11.98 -21.41
N SER A 234 9.26 13.16 -21.44
CA SER A 234 9.57 13.92 -22.65
C SER A 234 11.04 14.36 -22.66
N SER A 235 11.59 14.55 -23.86
CA SER A 235 12.93 15.13 -24.02
C SER A 235 12.99 16.60 -23.62
N GLU A 236 11.89 17.32 -23.79
CA GLU A 236 11.76 18.74 -23.44
C GLU A 236 10.92 18.90 -22.16
N PRO A 237 11.29 19.84 -21.26
CA PRO A 237 10.50 20.14 -20.08
C PRO A 237 9.18 20.81 -20.45
N LEU A 238 8.16 20.64 -19.59
CA LEU A 238 6.89 21.34 -19.76
C LEU A 238 7.07 22.84 -19.55
N LYS A 239 6.27 23.64 -20.28
CA LYS A 239 6.22 25.08 -20.08
C LYS A 239 5.65 25.40 -18.71
N LYS A 240 6.18 26.46 -18.08
CA LYS A 240 5.67 26.98 -16.81
C LYS A 240 4.22 27.41 -16.99
N ILE A 241 3.38 27.02 -16.03
CA ILE A 241 1.92 27.23 -16.09
C ILE A 241 1.52 28.58 -15.49
N TYR A 242 2.17 28.98 -14.40
CA TYR A 242 1.89 30.23 -13.68
C TYR A 242 3.19 31.02 -13.52
N ASP A 243 3.14 32.32 -13.80
CA ASP A 243 4.26 33.23 -13.56
C ASP A 243 4.15 34.06 -12.29
N GLU A 244 3.01 33.97 -11.60
CA GLU A 244 2.69 34.77 -10.42
C GLU A 244 3.42 34.28 -9.15
N ASP A 245 3.77 35.24 -8.29
CA ASP A 245 4.36 34.96 -6.98
C ASP A 245 3.31 34.41 -6.02
N THR A 246 3.60 33.24 -5.44
CA THR A 246 2.69 32.53 -4.51
C THR A 246 2.94 32.84 -3.03
N SER A 247 3.82 33.80 -2.72
CA SER A 247 4.23 34.12 -1.35
C SER A 247 3.10 34.64 -0.47
N SER A 248 2.06 35.21 -1.07
CA SER A 248 0.89 35.73 -0.38
C SER A 248 -0.09 34.64 0.08
N ILE A 249 0.04 33.42 -0.44
CA ILE A 249 -0.91 32.34 -0.17
C ILE A 249 -0.43 31.54 1.04
N THR A 250 -1.26 31.52 2.09
CA THR A 250 -0.97 30.78 3.32
C THR A 250 -1.26 29.29 3.16
N LEU A 251 -0.39 28.44 3.70
CA LEU A 251 -0.65 27.01 3.84
C LEU A 251 -1.82 26.76 4.81
N PRO A 252 -2.58 25.66 4.61
CA PRO A 252 -3.61 25.27 5.57
C PRO A 252 -2.98 24.93 6.92
N ASN A 253 -3.69 25.22 8.02
CA ASN A 253 -3.30 24.80 9.37
C ASN A 253 -4.00 23.46 9.71
N ILE A 254 -3.24 22.50 10.26
CA ILE A 254 -3.73 21.17 10.68
C ILE A 254 -3.58 20.94 12.19
N GLU A 255 -3.27 21.98 12.97
CA GLU A 255 -3.19 21.87 14.42
C GLU A 255 -4.48 21.28 15.02
N PRO A 256 -4.39 20.34 15.97
CA PRO A 256 -3.20 19.93 16.74
C PRO A 256 -2.35 18.81 16.13
N ILE A 257 -2.68 18.37 14.91
CA ILE A 257 -2.08 17.18 14.29
C ILE A 257 -0.71 17.53 13.69
N LYS A 258 0.26 16.63 13.83
CA LYS A 258 1.57 16.77 13.18
C LYS A 258 1.51 16.33 11.73
N GLU A 259 2.13 17.09 10.85
CA GLU A 259 2.25 16.80 9.41
C GLU A 259 2.86 15.41 9.11
N THR A 260 3.72 14.88 9.99
CA THR A 260 4.39 13.58 9.81
C THR A 260 3.71 12.41 10.50
N VAL A 261 2.51 12.59 11.08
CA VAL A 261 1.87 11.57 11.95
C VAL A 261 1.65 10.21 11.27
N THR A 262 1.38 10.22 9.97
CA THR A 262 1.09 9.01 9.17
C THR A 262 2.32 8.43 8.47
N LEU A 263 3.49 9.08 8.59
CA LEU A 263 4.72 8.65 7.93
C LEU A 263 5.46 7.61 8.79
N ASN A 264 6.04 6.60 8.14
CA ASN A 264 6.80 5.57 8.84
C ASN A 264 8.07 6.16 9.42
N GLN A 265 8.33 5.95 10.71
CA GLN A 265 9.54 6.40 11.38
C GLN A 265 10.56 5.27 11.38
N GLU A 266 11.64 5.43 10.61
CA GLU A 266 12.66 4.39 10.45
C GLU A 266 14.07 4.96 10.72
N HIS A 267 14.87 4.20 11.46
CA HIS A 267 16.31 4.45 11.67
C HIS A 267 17.18 3.74 10.63
N ILE A 268 16.65 2.70 9.99
CA ILE A 268 17.35 1.90 8.99
C ILE A 268 16.87 2.37 7.63
N TYR A 269 17.64 3.22 6.98
CA TYR A 269 17.26 3.76 5.67
C TYR A 269 18.46 4.17 4.84
N GLN A 270 18.29 4.07 3.52
CA GLN A 270 19.26 4.58 2.56
C GLN A 270 18.69 5.82 1.91
N ILE A 271 19.45 6.93 1.98
CA ILE A 271 19.09 8.18 1.32
C ILE A 271 19.38 7.97 -0.17
N ARG A 272 18.32 7.88 -0.96
CA ARG A 272 18.43 7.66 -2.40
C ARG A 272 17.61 8.74 -3.10
N SER A 273 18.27 9.56 -3.90
CA SER A 273 17.57 10.38 -4.88
C SER A 273 17.56 9.60 -6.20
N CYS A 274 16.61 8.67 -6.31
CA CYS A 274 16.43 7.89 -7.52
C CYS A 274 15.17 8.36 -8.24
N TYR A 275 15.39 9.25 -9.19
CA TYR A 275 14.62 9.31 -10.41
C TYR A 275 15.54 8.77 -11.49
N ARG A 276 15.05 7.92 -12.40
CA ARG A 276 15.91 7.31 -13.42
C ARG A 276 16.40 8.40 -14.40
N ARG A 277 17.50 9.05 -14.03
CA ARG A 277 18.18 10.10 -14.78
C ARG A 277 19.05 9.46 -15.85
N PHE A 278 18.54 9.38 -17.09
CA PHE A 278 19.46 9.49 -18.22
C PHE A 278 20.02 10.92 -18.16
N SER A 279 21.34 11.04 -17.98
CA SER A 279 22.14 12.23 -17.72
C SER A 279 21.64 13.56 -18.31
N ILE A 280 20.80 14.31 -17.58
CA ILE A 280 20.58 15.75 -17.83
C ILE A 280 20.48 16.47 -16.48
N LYS A 281 21.41 17.39 -16.24
CA LYS A 281 21.36 18.37 -15.14
C LYS A 281 20.05 19.15 -15.23
N ILE A 282 19.28 19.15 -14.16
CA ILE A 282 18.07 19.94 -13.99
C ILE A 282 18.24 20.52 -12.59
N ASP A 283 18.58 21.80 -12.58
CA ASP A 283 18.46 22.66 -11.43
C ASP A 283 16.98 22.77 -11.05
N GLU A 284 16.76 23.22 -9.82
CA GLU A 284 15.51 23.43 -9.08
C GLU A 284 14.23 23.64 -9.93
N TYR A 285 13.08 23.26 -9.37
CA TYR A 285 11.72 23.22 -9.96
C TYR A 285 11.31 21.86 -10.54
N PHE A 286 10.72 21.02 -9.69
CA PHE A 286 9.87 19.92 -10.14
C PHE A 286 8.54 19.90 -9.39
N ILE A 287 7.44 20.01 -10.15
CA ILE A 287 6.07 19.76 -9.70
C ILE A 287 5.72 18.34 -10.13
N LEU A 288 5.55 17.44 -9.16
CA LEU A 288 5.08 16.07 -9.39
C LEU A 288 3.55 16.06 -9.41
N PHE A 289 2.94 15.76 -10.56
CA PHE A 289 1.57 15.26 -10.62
C PHE A 289 1.61 13.74 -10.42
N ILE A 290 1.34 13.29 -9.19
CA ILE A 290 1.06 11.89 -8.90
C ILE A 290 -0.45 11.73 -8.94
N THR A 291 -0.97 11.16 -10.03
CA THR A 291 -2.35 10.67 -10.05
C THR A 291 -2.40 9.28 -9.43
N THR A 292 -2.42 9.20 -8.10
CA THR A 292 -3.00 8.03 -7.42
C THR A 292 -4.50 8.22 -7.42
N LEU A 293 -5.20 7.39 -8.20
CA LEU A 293 -6.64 7.23 -8.11
C LEU A 293 -6.99 6.62 -6.74
N LEU A 294 -7.09 7.48 -5.72
CA LEU A 294 -7.81 7.18 -4.49
C LEU A 294 -9.31 7.17 -4.83
N SER A 295 -9.77 6.05 -5.38
CA SER A 295 -11.19 5.72 -5.40
C SER A 295 -11.53 5.04 -4.08
N TYR A 296 -12.41 5.66 -3.30
CA TYR A 296 -13.22 4.97 -2.30
C TYR A 296 -14.11 3.90 -2.94
#